data_AF-A0A7J3NMW2-F1
#
_entry.id   AF-A0A7J3NMW2-F1
#
_cell.length_a   1.000
_cell.length_b   1.000
_cell.length_c   1.000
_cell.angle_alpha   90.00
_cell.angle_beta   90.00
_cell.angle_gamma   90.00
#
_symmetry.space_group_name_H-M   'P 1'
#
loop_
_entity.id
_entity.type
_entity.pdbx_description
1 polymer ?
#
loop_
_entity_poly.entity_id
_entity_poly.type
_entity_poly.pdbx_seq_one_letter_code
_entity_poly.pdbx_strand_id
1 'polypeptide(L)'
;MGETFQVSFSVFCPECRENYNYRVFIDKEKYELLQEAESVTTSFFFDHGNHFLEVSLNGRGEVVEIRAVPWVQAPEGVSVWRPENPYFPVPSSSVDALFVNKRKRVYCDLNWRDDALSFLPLAESGRTAKYLVDGKEYWVLVNGDNAVIIERHESWKDDVFNRLVALMREFRSGDVATDSAFQRIFLSALEASADDAYVALDATRLMSDLGKTVAINLDLITLSPVPFGGELIELLSSVEYETLVDFLVLSAGGMRELIKLLKSYRLLKNLNLIKVIE
;
A
#
# COMPACT_ATOMS: atom_id res chain seq x y z
N MET A 1 8.62 32.09 -5.61
CA MET A 1 8.97 30.74 -6.08
C MET A 1 10.40 30.82 -6.56
N GLY A 2 11.32 30.03 -5.98
CA GLY A 2 12.74 30.06 -6.36
C GLY A 2 12.96 29.48 -7.75
N GLU A 3 13.96 29.99 -8.47
CA GLU A 3 14.41 29.40 -9.73
C GLU A 3 14.95 27.99 -9.48
N THR A 4 14.55 27.03 -10.31
CA THR A 4 15.02 25.63 -10.24
C THR A 4 15.66 25.27 -11.57
N PHE A 5 16.77 24.55 -11.51
CA PHE A 5 17.58 24.15 -12.65
C PHE A 5 17.58 22.64 -12.77
N GLN A 6 17.42 22.12 -13.98
CA GLN A 6 17.42 20.69 -14.25
C GLN A 6 18.81 20.25 -14.71
N VAL A 7 19.38 19.25 -14.03
CA VAL A 7 20.62 18.58 -14.44
C VAL A 7 20.27 17.13 -14.78
N SER A 8 20.76 16.62 -15.90
CA SER A 8 20.49 15.26 -16.37
C SER A 8 21.80 14.56 -16.72
N PHE A 9 21.97 13.32 -16.28
CA PHE A 9 23.20 12.58 -16.47
C PHE A 9 22.97 11.06 -16.43
N SER A 10 23.90 10.31 -16.99
CA SER A 10 23.88 8.84 -17.03
C SER A 10 25.02 8.29 -16.18
N VAL A 11 24.75 7.25 -15.39
CA VAL A 11 25.76 6.60 -14.53
C VAL A 11 25.62 5.09 -14.57
N PHE A 12 26.76 4.41 -14.51
CA PHE A 12 26.81 2.97 -14.27
C PHE A 12 26.98 2.73 -12.77
N CYS A 13 26.10 1.92 -12.19
CA CYS A 13 26.25 1.51 -10.80
C CYS A 13 27.18 0.29 -10.70
N PRO A 14 28.29 0.37 -9.95
CA PRO A 14 29.23 -0.74 -9.84
C PRO A 14 28.65 -1.96 -9.10
N GLU A 15 27.74 -1.75 -8.15
CA GLU A 15 27.12 -2.83 -7.37
C GLU A 15 25.93 -3.47 -8.12
N CYS A 16 25.02 -2.67 -8.68
CA CYS A 16 23.89 -3.19 -9.47
C CYS A 16 24.31 -3.74 -10.84
N ARG A 17 25.45 -3.28 -11.38
CA ARG A 17 25.93 -3.58 -12.73
C ARG A 17 24.99 -3.14 -13.86
N GLU A 18 24.30 -2.02 -13.65
CA GLU A 18 23.31 -1.45 -14.57
C GLU A 18 23.59 0.03 -14.84
N ASN A 19 23.07 0.54 -15.97
CA ASN A 19 23.11 1.96 -16.33
C ASN A 19 21.81 2.66 -15.94
N TYR A 20 21.92 3.79 -15.24
CA TYR A 20 20.81 4.63 -14.81
C TYR A 20 20.90 6.01 -15.46
N ASN A 21 19.74 6.60 -15.74
CA ASN A 21 19.63 7.97 -16.24
C ASN A 21 18.88 8.80 -15.20
N TYR A 22 19.59 9.73 -14.56
CA TYR A 22 19.02 10.59 -13.53
C TYR A 22 18.67 11.97 -14.09
N ARG A 23 17.59 12.53 -13.54
CA ARG A 23 17.18 13.93 -13.74
C ARG A 23 16.95 14.53 -12.36
N VAL A 24 17.76 15.52 -12.00
CA VAL A 24 17.72 16.17 -10.70
C VAL A 24 17.37 17.63 -10.88
N PHE A 25 16.45 18.13 -10.06
CA PHE A 25 16.15 19.56 -9.98
C PHE A 25 16.89 20.13 -8.78
N ILE A 26 17.69 21.16 -9.00
CA ILE A 26 18.43 21.87 -7.96
C ILE A 26 17.99 23.32 -7.89
N ASP A 27 18.02 23.90 -6.70
CA ASP A 27 17.75 25.31 -6.51
C ASP A 27 18.91 26.18 -7.03
N LYS A 28 18.65 27.48 -7.08
CA LYS A 28 19.62 28.48 -7.54
C LYS A 28 20.93 28.46 -6.77
N GLU A 29 20.87 28.34 -5.44
CA GLU A 29 22.06 28.35 -4.58
C GLU A 29 22.97 27.16 -4.87
N LYS A 30 22.38 25.95 -4.99
CA LYS A 30 23.11 24.74 -5.32
C LYS A 30 23.58 24.70 -6.78
N TYR A 31 22.85 25.34 -7.68
CA TYR A 31 23.28 25.54 -9.07
C TYR A 31 24.46 26.50 -9.19
N GLU A 32 24.44 27.63 -8.46
CA GLU A 32 25.54 28.59 -8.40
C GLU A 32 26.80 27.94 -7.79
N LEU A 33 26.67 27.18 -6.71
CA LEU A 33 27.76 26.39 -6.13
C LEU A 33 28.36 25.37 -7.12
N LEU A 34 27.53 24.76 -7.95
CA LEU A 34 27.99 23.89 -9.04
C LEU A 34 28.85 24.72 -10.02
N GLN A 35 28.38 25.90 -10.45
CA GLN A 35 29.06 26.72 -11.45
C GLN A 35 30.35 27.43 -10.97
N GLU A 36 30.49 27.72 -9.68
CA GLU A 36 31.52 28.66 -9.18
C GLU A 36 32.97 28.11 -9.12
N ALA A 37 33.19 26.79 -9.17
CA ALA A 37 34.55 26.26 -9.13
C ALA A 37 34.69 24.92 -9.87
N GLU A 38 35.66 24.84 -10.80
CA GLU A 38 36.05 23.58 -11.47
C GLU A 38 36.48 22.49 -10.46
N SER A 39 36.82 22.86 -9.22
CA SER A 39 37.25 21.97 -8.15
C SER A 39 36.17 21.61 -7.12
N VAL A 40 34.99 22.23 -7.15
CA VAL A 40 33.91 21.94 -6.18
C VAL A 40 32.99 20.88 -6.79
N THR A 41 32.88 19.76 -6.11
CA THR A 41 31.99 18.66 -6.49
C THR A 41 30.73 18.69 -5.66
N THR A 42 29.57 18.58 -6.31
CA THR A 42 28.29 18.41 -5.61
C THR A 42 27.87 16.95 -5.66
N SER A 43 27.76 16.32 -4.49
CA SER A 43 27.29 14.94 -4.37
C SER A 43 25.77 14.85 -4.35
N PHE A 44 25.24 13.85 -5.04
CA PHE A 44 23.85 13.43 -5.03
C PHE A 44 23.78 11.95 -4.66
N PHE A 45 22.78 11.57 -3.86
CA PHE A 45 22.62 10.19 -3.41
C PHE A 45 21.34 9.60 -3.99
N PHE A 46 21.45 8.42 -4.58
CA PHE A 46 20.33 7.68 -5.17
C PHE A 46 20.20 6.32 -4.51
N ASP A 47 19.00 5.99 -4.04
CA ASP A 47 18.75 4.70 -3.41
C ASP A 47 18.61 3.59 -4.46
N HIS A 48 19.40 2.52 -4.32
CA HIS A 48 19.40 1.32 -5.17
C HIS A 48 18.87 0.09 -4.43
N GLY A 49 18.29 0.28 -3.23
CA GLY A 49 17.69 -0.74 -2.36
C GLY A 49 18.67 -1.32 -1.34
N ASN A 50 19.80 -1.87 -1.79
CA ASN A 50 20.81 -2.46 -0.89
C ASN A 50 22.04 -1.56 -0.63
N HIS A 51 22.15 -0.43 -1.34
CA HIS A 51 23.17 0.60 -1.16
C HIS A 51 22.66 1.93 -1.72
N PHE A 52 23.34 3.03 -1.37
CA PHE A 52 23.16 4.32 -2.02
C PHE A 52 24.24 4.50 -3.07
N LEU A 53 23.86 4.93 -4.26
CA LEU A 53 24.78 5.42 -5.26
C LEU A 53 25.02 6.91 -5.01
N GLU A 54 26.19 7.24 -4.48
CA GLU A 54 26.70 8.61 -4.45
C GLU A 54 27.26 8.95 -5.84
N VAL A 55 26.80 10.05 -6.41
CA VAL A 55 27.27 10.59 -7.69
C VAL A 55 27.70 12.02 -7.48
N SER A 56 28.98 12.29 -7.74
CA SER A 56 29.56 13.62 -7.65
C SER A 56 29.63 14.25 -9.04
N LEU A 57 29.07 15.46 -9.18
CA LEU A 57 29.12 16.24 -10.41
C LEU A 57 30.11 17.39 -10.29
N ASN A 58 30.81 17.71 -11.38
CA ASN A 58 31.61 18.93 -11.50
C ASN A 58 30.75 20.14 -11.93
N GLY A 59 31.38 21.31 -12.04
CA GLY A 59 30.69 22.54 -12.45
C GLY A 59 30.09 22.58 -13.86
N ARG A 60 30.42 21.59 -14.69
CA ARG A 60 29.84 21.41 -16.03
C ARG A 60 28.67 20.42 -16.02
N GLY A 61 28.32 19.87 -14.86
CA GLY A 61 27.30 18.82 -14.71
C GLY A 61 27.77 17.44 -15.15
N GLU A 62 29.07 17.25 -15.35
CA GLU A 62 29.64 15.96 -15.72
C GLU A 62 29.89 15.13 -14.46
N VAL A 63 29.65 13.82 -14.56
CA VAL A 63 29.91 12.88 -13.47
C VAL A 63 31.42 12.67 -13.33
N VAL A 64 31.96 13.02 -12.17
CA VAL A 64 33.40 12.88 -11.88
C VAL A 64 33.72 11.76 -10.91
N GLU A 65 32.76 11.40 -10.06
CA GLU A 65 32.93 10.30 -9.11
C GLU A 65 31.62 9.56 -8.92
N ILE A 66 31.72 8.24 -8.77
CA ILE A 66 30.61 7.35 -8.47
C ILE A 66 31.07 6.42 -7.37
N ARG A 67 30.31 6.36 -6.28
CA ARG A 67 30.59 5.46 -5.16
C ARG A 67 29.33 4.76 -4.72
N ALA A 68 29.41 3.45 -4.56
CA ALA A 68 28.40 2.72 -3.81
C ALA A 68 28.70 2.84 -2.31
N VAL A 69 27.76 3.42 -1.57
CA VAL A 69 27.82 3.62 -0.13
C VAL A 69 26.89 2.61 0.53
N PRO A 70 27.38 1.74 1.44
CA PRO A 70 26.51 0.83 2.17
C PRO A 70 25.41 1.56 2.91
N TRP A 71 24.23 0.95 2.99
CA TRP A 71 23.03 1.56 3.56
C TRP A 71 23.21 2.08 4.99
N VAL A 72 24.02 1.39 5.80
CA VAL A 72 24.36 1.75 7.20
C VAL A 72 25.18 3.05 7.34
N GLN A 73 25.70 3.60 6.25
CA GLN A 73 26.52 4.82 6.23
C GLN A 73 25.80 6.00 5.56
N ALA A 74 24.48 5.91 5.36
CA ALA A 74 23.72 6.95 4.67
C ALA A 74 23.85 8.33 5.36
N PRO A 75 24.06 9.42 4.60
CA PRO A 75 23.94 10.77 5.12
C PRO A 75 22.52 11.05 5.62
N GLU A 76 22.38 11.90 6.64
CA GLU A 76 21.06 12.35 7.11
C GLU A 76 20.23 12.92 5.95
N GLY A 77 19.02 12.39 5.75
CA GLY A 77 18.06 12.89 4.75
C GLY A 77 17.93 12.10 3.45
N VAL A 78 18.65 10.97 3.28
CA VAL A 78 18.54 10.13 2.08
C VAL A 78 17.56 8.97 2.34
N SER A 79 16.29 9.15 1.91
CA SER A 79 15.19 8.17 1.98
C SER A 79 14.78 7.69 3.39
N VAL A 80 14.14 8.59 4.14
CA VAL A 80 13.45 8.22 5.39
C VAL A 80 12.10 7.62 5.02
N TRP A 81 11.93 6.31 5.20
CA TRP A 81 10.60 5.71 5.23
C TRP A 81 9.77 6.44 6.28
N ARG A 82 8.69 7.07 5.85
CA ARG A 82 7.84 7.85 6.73
C ARG A 82 6.66 6.99 7.21
N PRO A 83 6.46 6.84 8.52
CA PRO A 83 5.25 6.23 9.02
C PRO A 83 4.06 7.15 8.71
N GLU A 84 2.98 6.56 8.24
CA GLU A 84 1.67 7.18 8.10
C GLU A 84 0.76 6.62 9.19
N ASN A 85 -0.24 7.41 9.58
CA ASN A 85 -1.29 6.96 10.50
C ASN A 85 -2.68 6.93 9.83
N PRO A 86 -2.91 6.10 8.80
CA PRO A 86 -4.23 5.89 8.22
C PRO A 86 -5.02 4.85 9.01
N TYR A 87 -6.34 4.95 8.96
CA TYR A 87 -7.14 4.82 10.18
C TYR A 87 -8.20 3.72 10.13
N PHE A 88 -8.33 3.00 11.25
CA PHE A 88 -9.51 2.90 12.13
C PHE A 88 -9.11 2.03 13.34
N PRO A 89 -9.57 2.28 14.59
CA PRO A 89 -9.30 1.37 15.69
C PRO A 89 -9.74 -0.03 15.30
N VAL A 90 -8.75 -0.93 15.17
CA VAL A 90 -9.00 -2.35 15.21
C VAL A 90 -8.58 -2.81 16.60
N PRO A 91 -9.46 -2.66 17.62
CA PRO A 91 -9.16 -3.23 18.91
C PRO A 91 -9.01 -4.73 18.71
N SER A 92 -7.83 -5.27 19.03
CA SER A 92 -7.52 -6.70 19.02
C SER A 92 -7.62 -7.42 17.66
N SER A 93 -7.10 -6.83 16.58
CA SER A 93 -6.83 -7.61 15.36
C SER A 93 -5.82 -8.73 15.65
N SER A 94 -6.15 -9.97 15.26
CA SER A 94 -5.20 -11.09 15.22
C SER A 94 -4.27 -11.02 14.00
N VAL A 95 -4.58 -10.12 13.07
CA VAL A 95 -3.93 -9.94 11.78
C VAL A 95 -2.69 -9.06 11.91
N ASP A 96 -1.57 -9.59 11.45
CA ASP A 96 -0.30 -8.88 11.32
C ASP A 96 -0.12 -8.43 9.87
N ALA A 97 -0.24 -7.13 9.61
CA ALA A 97 -0.15 -6.57 8.26
C ALA A 97 0.52 -5.20 8.23
N LEU A 98 1.49 -5.05 7.33
CA LEU A 98 2.24 -3.83 7.05
C LEU A 98 1.90 -3.35 5.63
N PHE A 99 1.36 -2.14 5.54
CA PHE A 99 0.98 -1.52 4.27
C PHE A 99 2.08 -0.58 3.81
N VAL A 100 2.51 -0.70 2.56
CA VAL A 100 3.71 0.00 2.06
C VAL A 100 3.43 0.63 0.71
N ASN A 101 3.82 1.90 0.55
CA ASN A 101 3.96 2.53 -0.76
C ASN A 101 5.41 2.89 -1.02
N LYS A 102 6.03 2.14 -1.93
CA LYS A 102 7.46 2.19 -2.24
C LYS A 102 7.84 3.51 -2.88
N ARG A 103 7.02 3.99 -3.82
CA ARG A 103 7.28 5.23 -4.57
C ARG A 103 7.25 6.45 -3.68
N LYS A 104 6.30 6.51 -2.74
CA LYS A 104 6.16 7.62 -1.79
C LYS A 104 7.02 7.44 -0.54
N ARG A 105 7.66 6.28 -0.35
CA ARG A 105 8.44 5.93 0.84
C ARG A 105 7.63 6.09 2.12
N VAL A 106 6.38 5.61 2.10
CA VAL A 106 5.49 5.64 3.26
C VAL A 106 5.02 4.23 3.63
N TYR A 107 4.75 4.02 4.91
CA TYR A 107 4.21 2.76 5.43
C TYR A 107 3.21 3.00 6.56
N CYS A 108 2.29 2.06 6.76
CA CYS A 108 1.40 2.00 7.92
C CYS A 108 1.61 0.67 8.64
N ASP A 109 2.07 0.76 9.88
CA ASP A 109 2.45 -0.35 10.77
C ASP A 109 1.48 -0.51 11.96
N LEU A 110 0.32 0.15 11.95
CA LEU A 110 -0.64 0.10 13.06
C LEU A 110 -1.13 -1.32 13.40
N ASN A 111 -1.10 -2.24 12.45
CA ASN A 111 -1.44 -3.66 12.65
C ASN A 111 -0.21 -4.56 12.50
N TRP A 112 0.98 -4.01 12.67
CA TRP A 112 2.24 -4.72 12.59
C TRP A 112 2.85 -4.86 13.98
N ARG A 113 3.26 -6.07 14.38
CA ARG A 113 3.79 -6.31 15.75
C ARG A 113 5.31 -6.24 15.86
N ASP A 114 6.01 -6.52 14.77
CA ASP A 114 7.48 -6.54 14.73
C ASP A 114 8.06 -5.15 14.38
N ASP A 115 9.38 -5.02 14.28
CA ASP A 115 10.00 -3.80 13.75
C ASP A 115 9.69 -3.65 12.25
N ALA A 116 8.76 -2.76 11.89
CA ALA A 116 8.31 -2.55 10.52
C ALA A 116 9.46 -2.27 9.54
N LEU A 117 10.46 -1.49 9.98
CA LEU A 117 11.61 -1.10 9.14
C LEU A 117 12.39 -2.31 8.64
N SER A 118 12.51 -3.36 9.44
CA SER A 118 13.20 -4.61 9.08
C SER A 118 12.51 -5.37 7.93
N PHE A 119 11.23 -5.09 7.65
CA PHE A 119 10.44 -5.79 6.64
C PHE A 119 10.20 -4.98 5.36
N LEU A 120 10.43 -3.66 5.37
CA LEU A 120 10.31 -2.81 4.18
C LEU A 120 11.14 -3.28 2.98
N PRO A 121 12.36 -3.85 3.15
CA PRO A 121 13.11 -4.43 2.04
C PRO A 121 12.37 -5.55 1.29
N LEU A 122 11.45 -6.27 1.94
CA LEU A 122 10.62 -7.29 1.28
C LEU A 122 9.69 -6.68 0.23
N ALA A 123 9.14 -5.49 0.51
CA ALA A 123 8.31 -4.75 -0.44
C ALA A 123 9.13 -4.22 -1.62
N GLU A 124 10.38 -3.82 -1.39
CA GLU A 124 11.26 -3.27 -2.45
C GLU A 124 11.53 -4.26 -3.58
N SER A 125 11.49 -5.57 -3.31
CA SER A 125 11.62 -6.62 -4.32
C SER A 125 10.63 -6.46 -5.50
N GLY A 126 9.49 -5.79 -5.26
CA GLY A 126 8.45 -5.58 -6.26
C GLY A 126 7.73 -6.85 -6.69
N ARG A 127 7.94 -7.96 -5.98
CA ARG A 127 7.40 -9.28 -6.34
C ARG A 127 6.37 -9.72 -5.32
N THR A 128 5.27 -10.27 -5.83
CA THR A 128 4.34 -11.03 -4.99
C THR A 128 4.96 -12.39 -4.71
N ALA A 129 5.26 -12.68 -3.45
CA ALA A 129 5.97 -13.88 -3.05
C ALA A 129 5.74 -14.25 -1.58
N LYS A 130 6.16 -15.45 -1.21
CA LYS A 130 6.18 -15.96 0.15
C LYS A 130 7.63 -16.02 0.63
N TYR A 131 7.90 -15.51 1.83
CA TYR A 131 9.22 -15.44 2.43
C TYR A 131 9.22 -16.20 3.75
N LEU A 132 10.33 -16.85 4.09
CA LEU A 132 10.54 -17.45 5.41
C LEU A 132 11.58 -16.61 6.14
N VAL A 133 11.18 -15.97 7.24
CA VAL A 133 12.06 -15.14 8.08
C VAL A 133 11.93 -15.67 9.50
N ASP A 134 13.04 -16.06 10.11
CA ASP A 134 13.11 -16.60 11.48
C ASP A 134 12.09 -17.73 11.76
N GLY A 135 11.85 -18.59 10.75
CA GLY A 135 10.94 -19.74 10.86
C GLY A 135 9.45 -19.39 10.71
N LYS A 136 9.11 -18.12 10.47
CA LYS A 136 7.75 -17.65 10.18
C LYS A 136 7.59 -17.33 8.69
N GLU A 137 6.41 -17.62 8.15
CA GLU A 137 6.10 -17.35 6.74
C GLU A 137 5.41 -15.99 6.58
N TYR A 138 5.97 -15.15 5.71
CA TYR A 138 5.45 -13.82 5.39
C TYR A 138 5.01 -13.77 3.93
N TRP A 139 3.82 -13.25 3.69
CA TRP A 139 3.26 -13.07 2.37
C TRP A 139 3.40 -11.62 1.95
N VAL A 140 4.07 -11.41 0.81
CA VAL A 140 4.21 -10.09 0.19
C VAL A 140 3.31 -10.06 -1.03
N LEU A 141 2.35 -9.15 -1.03
CA LEU A 141 1.44 -8.93 -2.14
C LEU A 141 1.74 -7.57 -2.75
N VAL A 142 1.94 -7.51 -4.07
CA VAL A 142 2.37 -6.29 -4.75
C VAL A 142 1.39 -5.91 -5.84
N ASN A 143 1.08 -4.62 -5.92
CA ASN A 143 0.36 -4.01 -7.04
C ASN A 143 0.98 -2.63 -7.36
N GLY A 144 1.78 -2.58 -8.43
CA GLY A 144 2.54 -1.39 -8.81
C GLY A 144 3.50 -0.92 -7.71
N ASP A 145 3.32 0.31 -7.27
CA ASP A 145 4.11 0.93 -6.20
C ASP A 145 3.67 0.52 -4.79
N ASN A 146 2.51 -0.14 -4.67
CA ASN A 146 1.92 -0.57 -3.41
C ASN A 146 2.30 -2.02 -3.08
N ALA A 147 2.50 -2.30 -1.80
CA ALA A 147 2.69 -3.64 -1.27
C ALA A 147 1.99 -3.81 0.07
N VAL A 148 1.58 -5.04 0.38
CA VAL A 148 1.14 -5.46 1.71
C VAL A 148 1.98 -6.65 2.14
N ILE A 149 2.58 -6.57 3.31
CA ILE A 149 3.35 -7.64 3.95
C ILE A 149 2.49 -8.19 5.08
N ILE A 150 2.35 -9.51 5.15
CA ILE A 150 1.41 -10.17 6.05
C ILE A 150 2.12 -11.34 6.73
N GLU A 151 2.06 -11.45 8.05
CA GLU A 151 2.46 -12.69 8.72
C GLU A 151 1.38 -13.75 8.46
N ARG A 152 1.75 -14.90 7.88
CA ARG A 152 0.80 -15.97 7.57
C ARG A 152 0.27 -16.57 8.87
N HIS A 153 -1.05 -16.58 9.02
CA HIS A 153 -1.69 -17.36 10.09
C HIS A 153 -1.59 -18.88 9.80
N GLU A 154 -1.26 -19.69 10.81
CA GLU A 154 -1.00 -21.13 10.64
C GLU A 154 -2.19 -21.90 10.02
N SER A 155 -3.43 -21.46 10.32
CA SER A 155 -4.65 -22.07 9.79
C SER A 155 -4.92 -21.79 8.31
N TRP A 156 -4.21 -20.82 7.71
CA TRP A 156 -4.44 -20.44 6.32
C TRP A 156 -3.87 -21.45 5.35
N LYS A 157 -4.68 -21.80 4.35
CA LYS A 157 -4.31 -22.63 3.22
C LYS A 157 -3.71 -21.78 2.09
N ASP A 158 -3.03 -22.43 1.16
CA ASP A 158 -2.40 -21.77 0.01
C ASP A 158 -3.38 -21.05 -0.92
N ASP A 159 -4.65 -21.45 -0.93
CA ASP A 159 -5.65 -20.77 -1.75
C ASP A 159 -5.97 -19.36 -1.25
N VAL A 160 -5.83 -19.10 0.06
CA VAL A 160 -5.98 -17.77 0.65
C VAL A 160 -4.98 -16.80 0.03
N PHE A 161 -3.70 -17.20 -0.11
CA PHE A 161 -2.68 -16.38 -0.76
C PHE A 161 -3.12 -15.93 -2.15
N ASN A 162 -3.53 -16.87 -3.00
CA ASN A 162 -3.96 -16.56 -4.38
C ASN A 162 -5.17 -15.62 -4.43
N ARG A 163 -6.09 -15.73 -3.46
CA ARG A 163 -7.28 -14.86 -3.38
C ARG A 163 -6.92 -13.47 -2.88
N LEU A 164 -6.00 -13.35 -1.94
CA LEU A 164 -5.49 -12.06 -1.49
C LEU A 164 -4.69 -11.36 -2.59
N VAL A 165 -3.96 -12.12 -3.43
CA VAL A 165 -3.33 -11.57 -4.64
C VAL A 165 -4.38 -10.99 -5.58
N ALA A 166 -5.50 -11.68 -5.78
CA ALA A 166 -6.60 -11.16 -6.59
C ALA A 166 -7.21 -9.90 -5.97
N LEU A 167 -7.41 -9.88 -4.65
CA LEU A 167 -7.89 -8.70 -3.91
C LEU A 167 -6.95 -7.50 -4.07
N MET A 168 -5.65 -7.71 -3.89
CA MET A 168 -4.63 -6.67 -4.02
C MET A 168 -4.60 -6.08 -5.44
N ARG A 169 -4.87 -6.89 -6.47
CA ARG A 169 -4.93 -6.45 -7.88
C ARG A 169 -6.16 -5.60 -8.21
N GLU A 170 -7.27 -5.77 -7.50
CA GLU A 170 -8.45 -4.91 -7.68
C GLU A 170 -8.27 -3.51 -7.09
N PHE A 171 -7.21 -3.27 -6.32
CA PHE A 171 -6.85 -1.93 -5.89
C PHE A 171 -6.33 -1.09 -7.06
N ARG A 172 -7.19 -0.26 -7.67
CA ARG A 172 -6.87 0.41 -8.94
C ARG A 172 -6.17 1.76 -8.78
N SER A 173 -6.38 2.44 -7.67
CA SER A 173 -5.84 3.77 -7.46
C SER A 173 -5.73 4.07 -5.99
N GLY A 174 -4.62 4.69 -5.60
CA GLY A 174 -4.39 5.14 -4.25
C GLY A 174 -3.08 4.63 -3.68
N ASP A 175 -2.93 4.91 -2.40
CA ASP A 175 -1.76 4.57 -1.62
C ASP A 175 -2.24 3.68 -0.48
N VAL A 176 -1.86 2.39 -0.54
CA VAL A 176 -2.31 1.39 0.44
C VAL A 176 -1.88 1.73 1.85
N ALA A 177 -0.82 2.54 2.00
CA ALA A 177 -0.35 3.03 3.28
C ALA A 177 -1.08 4.29 3.73
N THR A 178 -2.09 4.78 3.01
CA THR A 178 -2.97 5.91 3.42
C THR A 178 -4.47 5.67 3.20
N ASP A 179 -4.84 4.65 2.43
CA ASP A 179 -6.21 4.37 2.03
C ASP A 179 -6.94 3.55 3.10
N SER A 180 -7.78 4.24 3.89
CA SER A 180 -8.49 3.63 5.02
C SER A 180 -9.59 2.66 4.57
N ALA A 181 -10.23 2.89 3.42
CA ALA A 181 -11.26 1.98 2.92
C ALA A 181 -10.62 0.66 2.43
N PHE A 182 -9.52 0.76 1.68
CA PHE A 182 -8.71 -0.39 1.29
C PHE A 182 -8.24 -1.17 2.51
N GLN A 183 -7.58 -0.51 3.47
CA GLN A 183 -7.05 -1.16 4.67
C GLN A 183 -8.14 -1.90 5.44
N ARG A 184 -9.32 -1.28 5.63
CA ARG A 184 -10.48 -1.89 6.28
C ARG A 184 -10.96 -3.16 5.57
N ILE A 185 -11.16 -3.09 4.25
CA ILE A 185 -11.60 -4.26 3.46
C ILE A 185 -10.55 -5.36 3.54
N PHE A 186 -9.27 -5.00 3.38
CA PHE A 186 -8.16 -5.94 3.33
C PHE A 186 -7.98 -6.66 4.67
N LEU A 187 -7.94 -5.93 5.78
CA LEU A 187 -7.84 -6.50 7.14
C LEU A 187 -9.06 -7.37 7.47
N SER A 188 -10.27 -6.94 7.12
CA SER A 188 -11.48 -7.73 7.35
C SER A 188 -11.49 -9.02 6.53
N ALA A 189 -10.99 -8.98 5.29
CA ALA A 189 -10.81 -10.16 4.48
C ALA A 189 -9.76 -11.11 5.08
N LEU A 190 -8.65 -10.59 5.61
CA LEU A 190 -7.63 -11.38 6.29
C LEU A 190 -8.19 -12.09 7.53
N GLU A 191 -8.81 -11.34 8.44
CA GLU A 191 -9.41 -11.86 9.67
C GLU A 191 -10.43 -12.97 9.36
N ALA A 192 -11.33 -12.73 8.40
CA ALA A 192 -12.34 -13.72 8.03
C ALA A 192 -11.79 -14.93 7.26
N SER A 193 -10.63 -14.80 6.61
CA SER A 193 -10.00 -15.89 5.85
C SER A 193 -9.44 -16.98 6.74
N ALA A 194 -9.32 -16.74 8.06
CA ALA A 194 -9.02 -17.79 9.03
C ALA A 194 -10.09 -18.91 9.03
N ASP A 195 -11.35 -18.53 8.82
CA ASP A 195 -12.49 -19.45 8.82
C ASP A 195 -13.01 -19.77 7.41
N ASP A 196 -12.95 -18.80 6.49
CA ASP A 196 -13.52 -18.93 5.14
C ASP A 196 -12.65 -18.20 4.10
N ALA A 197 -11.86 -18.98 3.37
CA ALA A 197 -11.01 -18.48 2.30
C ALA A 197 -11.78 -17.74 1.19
N TYR A 198 -13.07 -17.99 0.99
CA TYR A 198 -13.85 -17.33 -0.06
C TYR A 198 -14.19 -15.87 0.26
N VAL A 199 -14.02 -15.42 1.50
CA VAL A 199 -14.29 -14.02 1.87
C VAL A 199 -13.35 -13.07 1.12
N ALA A 200 -12.10 -13.44 0.90
CA ALA A 200 -11.18 -12.65 0.07
C ALA A 200 -11.68 -12.48 -1.37
N LEU A 201 -12.39 -13.47 -1.92
CA LEU A 201 -13.02 -13.37 -3.25
C LEU A 201 -14.26 -12.46 -3.24
N ASP A 202 -15.04 -12.46 -2.17
CA ASP A 202 -16.16 -11.53 -2.05
C ASP A 202 -15.68 -10.08 -1.80
N ALA A 203 -14.56 -9.93 -1.08
CA ALA A 203 -13.88 -8.66 -0.91
C ALA A 203 -13.39 -8.04 -2.23
N THR A 204 -12.95 -8.85 -3.20
CA THR A 204 -12.52 -8.31 -4.51
C THR A 204 -13.66 -7.57 -5.22
N ARG A 205 -14.92 -8.01 -5.03
CA ARG A 205 -16.08 -7.37 -5.63
C ARG A 205 -16.35 -6.01 -5.00
N LEU A 206 -16.34 -5.95 -3.67
CA LEU A 206 -16.48 -4.69 -2.95
C LEU A 206 -15.35 -3.72 -3.31
N MET A 207 -14.11 -4.22 -3.39
CA MET A 207 -12.93 -3.45 -3.82
C MET A 207 -13.10 -2.88 -5.22
N SER A 208 -13.61 -3.67 -6.18
CA SER A 208 -13.84 -3.22 -7.56
C SER A 208 -14.93 -2.16 -7.72
N ASP A 209 -15.75 -1.98 -6.68
CA ASP A 209 -16.82 -0.99 -6.61
C ASP A 209 -16.45 0.24 -5.76
N LEU A 210 -15.26 0.30 -5.18
CA LEU A 210 -14.75 1.53 -4.56
C LEU A 210 -14.72 2.67 -5.58
N GLY A 211 -15.04 3.88 -5.11
CA GLY A 211 -15.22 5.08 -5.92
C GLY A 211 -16.57 5.17 -6.63
N LYS A 212 -17.41 4.13 -6.60
CA LYS A 212 -18.75 4.12 -7.22
C LYS A 212 -19.84 4.42 -6.20
N THR A 213 -21.00 4.79 -6.70
CA THR A 213 -22.21 4.95 -5.88
C THR A 213 -22.97 3.62 -5.78
N VAL A 214 -23.50 3.32 -4.61
CA VAL A 214 -24.39 2.18 -4.37
C VAL A 214 -25.75 2.70 -3.89
N ALA A 215 -26.82 2.25 -4.55
CA ALA A 215 -28.19 2.43 -4.11
C ALA A 215 -28.62 1.23 -3.25
N ILE A 216 -29.21 1.48 -2.08
CA ILE A 216 -29.55 0.48 -1.06
C ILE A 216 -31.06 0.50 -0.83
N ASN A 217 -31.74 -0.61 -1.15
CA ASN A 217 -33.18 -0.72 -0.93
C ASN A 217 -33.49 -1.43 0.40
N LEU A 218 -33.55 -0.66 1.49
CA LEU A 218 -33.80 -1.17 2.85
C LEU A 218 -35.17 -1.87 2.98
N ASP A 219 -36.19 -1.38 2.29
CA ASP A 219 -37.51 -2.02 2.30
C ASP A 219 -37.45 -3.44 1.72
N LEU A 220 -36.74 -3.63 0.60
CA LEU A 220 -36.56 -4.97 0.04
C LEU A 220 -35.65 -5.85 0.91
N ILE A 221 -34.65 -5.26 1.58
CA ILE A 221 -33.76 -6.00 2.49
C ILE A 221 -34.56 -6.54 3.69
N THR A 222 -35.41 -5.71 4.29
CA THR A 222 -36.23 -6.10 5.45
C THR A 222 -37.33 -7.10 5.07
N LEU A 223 -37.81 -7.09 3.83
CA LEU A 223 -38.76 -8.07 3.30
C LEU A 223 -38.11 -9.36 2.80
N SER A 224 -36.77 -9.40 2.68
CA SER A 224 -36.05 -10.58 2.20
C SER A 224 -36.18 -11.74 3.18
N PRO A 225 -36.42 -12.98 2.70
CA PRO A 225 -36.42 -14.16 3.57
C PRO A 225 -35.01 -14.55 4.04
N VAL A 226 -33.97 -13.90 3.51
CA VAL A 226 -32.57 -14.18 3.87
C VAL A 226 -32.21 -13.48 5.19
N PRO A 227 -31.71 -14.21 6.20
CA PRO A 227 -31.32 -13.62 7.47
C PRO A 227 -29.95 -12.97 7.36
N PHE A 228 -29.88 -11.73 6.89
CA PHE A 228 -28.64 -10.94 6.79
C PHE A 228 -28.03 -10.56 8.17
N GLY A 229 -28.83 -10.65 9.23
CA GLY A 229 -28.43 -10.35 10.61
C GLY A 229 -28.48 -8.86 10.96
N GLY A 230 -28.70 -8.57 12.25
CA GLY A 230 -28.95 -7.20 12.76
C GLY A 230 -27.85 -6.20 12.40
N GLU A 231 -26.59 -6.52 12.70
CA GLU A 231 -25.43 -5.67 12.40
C GLU A 231 -25.31 -5.23 10.93
N LEU A 232 -25.64 -6.10 9.97
CA LEU A 232 -25.59 -5.72 8.55
C LEU A 232 -26.73 -4.75 8.22
N ILE A 233 -27.92 -5.01 8.75
CA ILE A 233 -29.08 -4.13 8.56
C ILE A 233 -28.83 -2.76 9.20
N GLU A 234 -28.24 -2.73 10.41
CA GLU A 234 -27.84 -1.51 11.10
C GLU A 234 -26.84 -0.69 10.27
N LEU A 235 -25.78 -1.34 9.75
CA LEU A 235 -24.82 -0.70 8.85
C LEU A 235 -25.51 -0.12 7.61
N LEU A 236 -26.29 -0.91 6.89
CA LEU A 236 -26.97 -0.48 5.67
C LEU A 236 -28.00 0.63 5.94
N SER A 237 -28.60 0.67 7.15
CA SER A 237 -29.55 1.70 7.56
C SER A 237 -28.88 2.98 8.06
N SER A 238 -27.59 2.94 8.40
CA SER A 238 -26.82 4.09 8.87
C SER A 238 -26.39 5.05 7.75
N VAL A 239 -26.53 4.63 6.50
CA VAL A 239 -26.13 5.41 5.32
C VAL A 239 -27.36 5.87 4.53
N GLU A 240 -27.17 6.88 3.70
CA GLU A 240 -28.21 7.34 2.78
C GLU A 240 -28.55 6.27 1.73
N TYR A 241 -29.75 6.39 1.13
CA TYR A 241 -30.23 5.47 0.10
C TYR A 241 -29.22 5.30 -1.04
N GLU A 242 -28.61 6.39 -1.50
CA GLU A 242 -27.48 6.40 -2.42
C GLU A 242 -26.24 6.89 -1.68
N THR A 243 -25.18 6.09 -1.67
CA THR A 243 -23.94 6.45 -0.98
C THR A 243 -22.72 5.95 -1.75
N LEU A 244 -21.56 6.56 -1.53
CA LEU A 244 -20.31 6.01 -2.06
C LEU A 244 -20.00 4.70 -1.35
N VAL A 245 -19.50 3.72 -2.10
CA VAL A 245 -19.07 2.43 -1.52
C VAL A 245 -17.99 2.65 -0.44
N ASP A 246 -17.10 3.61 -0.65
CA ASP A 246 -16.09 4.05 0.33
C ASP A 246 -16.76 4.49 1.63
N PHE A 247 -17.81 5.31 1.55
CA PHE A 247 -18.54 5.77 2.72
C PHE A 247 -19.22 4.61 3.45
N LEU A 248 -19.88 3.72 2.71
CA LEU A 248 -20.47 2.49 3.29
C LEU A 248 -19.44 1.66 4.06
N VAL A 249 -18.23 1.48 3.51
CA VAL A 249 -17.13 0.77 4.16
C VAL A 249 -16.65 1.50 5.41
N LEU A 250 -16.58 2.84 5.36
CA LEU A 250 -16.14 3.68 6.48
C LEU A 250 -17.19 3.81 7.58
N SER A 251 -18.49 3.67 7.26
CA SER A 251 -19.60 3.69 8.21
C SER A 251 -19.65 2.46 9.11
N ALA A 252 -19.00 1.35 8.73
CA ALA A 252 -18.90 0.17 9.59
C ALA A 252 -18.19 0.51 10.91
N GLY A 253 -18.85 0.21 12.03
CA GLY A 253 -18.37 0.47 13.39
C GLY A 253 -17.22 -0.45 13.82
N GLY A 254 -16.95 -1.52 13.08
CA GLY A 254 -15.81 -2.42 13.30
C GLY A 254 -15.70 -3.57 12.30
N MET A 255 -14.69 -4.43 12.46
CA MET A 255 -14.42 -5.55 11.55
C MET A 255 -15.59 -6.52 11.42
N ARG A 256 -16.35 -6.77 12.49
CA ARG A 256 -17.45 -7.74 12.47
C ARG A 256 -18.57 -7.35 11.49
N GLU A 257 -18.96 -6.08 11.50
CA GLU A 257 -19.92 -5.52 10.53
C GLU A 257 -19.37 -5.58 9.11
N LEU A 258 -18.09 -5.22 8.94
CA LEU A 258 -17.46 -5.26 7.63
C LEU A 258 -17.33 -6.68 7.07
N ILE A 259 -16.97 -7.67 7.89
CA ILE A 259 -16.96 -9.09 7.49
C ILE A 259 -18.36 -9.56 7.06
N LYS A 260 -19.42 -9.13 7.76
CA LYS A 260 -20.81 -9.44 7.34
C LYS A 260 -21.16 -8.78 6.02
N LEU A 261 -20.74 -7.54 5.81
CA LEU A 261 -20.89 -6.85 4.52
C LEU A 261 -20.16 -7.64 3.43
N LEU A 262 -18.88 -7.99 3.62
CA LEU A 262 -18.08 -8.76 2.66
C LEU A 262 -18.78 -10.08 2.28
N LYS A 263 -19.16 -10.89 3.27
CA LYS A 263 -19.84 -12.19 3.06
C LYS A 263 -21.19 -12.05 2.34
N SER A 264 -21.87 -10.92 2.51
CA SER A 264 -23.21 -10.70 1.97
C SER A 264 -23.24 -9.88 0.69
N TYR A 265 -22.16 -9.16 0.35
CA TYR A 265 -22.14 -8.15 -0.70
C TYR A 265 -22.57 -8.71 -2.06
N ARG A 266 -22.03 -9.88 -2.42
CA ARG A 266 -22.42 -10.60 -3.65
C ARG A 266 -23.91 -10.95 -3.66
N LEU A 267 -24.43 -11.44 -2.53
CA LEU A 267 -25.82 -11.86 -2.43
C LEU A 267 -26.76 -10.66 -2.50
N LEU A 268 -26.43 -9.56 -1.81
CA LEU A 268 -27.16 -8.30 -1.87
C LEU A 268 -27.25 -7.77 -3.32
N LYS A 269 -26.15 -7.82 -4.07
CA LYS A 269 -26.14 -7.45 -5.50
C LYS A 269 -27.00 -8.40 -6.34
N ASN A 270 -26.83 -9.71 -6.17
CA ASN A 270 -27.54 -10.72 -6.96
C ASN A 270 -29.07 -10.68 -6.76
N LEU A 271 -29.51 -10.31 -5.56
CA LEU A 271 -30.92 -10.13 -5.22
C LEU A 271 -31.45 -8.74 -5.56
N ASN A 272 -30.64 -7.86 -6.18
CA ASN A 272 -30.97 -6.46 -6.46
C ASN A 272 -31.39 -5.66 -5.21
N LEU A 273 -30.88 -6.06 -4.04
CA LEU A 273 -31.08 -5.34 -2.77
C LEU A 273 -30.15 -4.14 -2.66
N ILE A 274 -28.98 -4.25 -3.28
CA ILE A 274 -28.10 -3.12 -3.56
C ILE A 274 -27.80 -3.08 -5.06
N LYS A 275 -27.66 -1.87 -5.61
CA LYS A 275 -27.33 -1.65 -7.02
C LYS A 275 -26.18 -0.67 -7.13
N VAL A 276 -25.11 -1.09 -7.80
CA VAL A 276 -23.97 -0.21 -8.09
C VAL A 276 -24.30 0.63 -9.32
N ILE A 277 -24.07 1.93 -9.20
CA ILE A 277 -24.31 2.95 -10.22
C ILE A 277 -22.93 3.47 -10.62
N GLU A 278 -22.62 3.40 -11.92
CA GLU A 278 -21.37 3.92 -12.50
C GLU A 278 -21.37 5.45 -12.58
#